data_AF-A0A225UE68-F1
#
_entry.id   AF-A0A225UE68-F1
#
_cell.length_a   1.000
_cell.length_b   1.000
_cell.length_c   1.000
_cell.angle_alpha   90.00
_cell.angle_beta   90.00
_cell.angle_gamma   90.00
#
_symmetry.space_group_name_H-M   'P 1'
#
loop_
_entity.id
_entity.type
_entity.pdbx_description
1 polymer ?
#
loop_
_entity_poly.entity_id
_entity_poly.type
_entity_poly.pdbx_seq_one_letter_code
_entity_poly.pdbx_strand_id
1 'polypeptide(L)'
;MLKRQERPAFKYEDQLVTNCVVPRPMDDTDTKKMRNYGRQIVVLSDQDGHIRSLLSQTLPRGYLESLRSSFNEEDLSVTWKRLEAHYGQSNAQGMAALVMEFDKALEMDFSSVGQLIVRVKETRNRIN
;
A
#
# COMPACT_ATOMS: atom_id res chain seq x y z
N MET A 1 31.57 -22.02 -8.82
CA MET A 1 30.91 -21.07 -9.75
C MET A 1 29.45 -20.91 -9.32
N LEU A 2 29.08 -19.80 -8.68
CA LEU A 2 27.69 -19.50 -8.36
C LEU A 2 26.94 -19.26 -9.68
N LYS A 3 26.09 -20.22 -10.08
CA LYS A 3 25.17 -20.04 -11.20
C LYS A 3 24.43 -18.71 -10.95
N ARG A 4 24.61 -17.72 -11.84
CA ARG A 4 23.84 -16.48 -11.82
C ARG A 4 22.37 -16.88 -11.68
N GLN A 5 21.80 -16.63 -10.50
CA GLN A 5 20.39 -16.83 -10.27
C GLN A 5 19.66 -15.94 -11.27
N GLU A 6 18.79 -16.55 -12.08
CA GLU A 6 17.90 -15.78 -12.96
C GLU A 6 17.10 -14.80 -12.11
N ARG A 7 16.98 -13.56 -12.60
CA ARG A 7 16.27 -12.47 -11.91
C ARG A 7 14.79 -12.84 -11.75
N PRO A 8 14.11 -12.34 -10.71
CA PRO A 8 12.65 -12.44 -10.59
C PRO A 8 11.99 -11.92 -11.87
N ALA A 9 10.93 -12.61 -12.30
CA ALA A 9 10.16 -12.25 -13.49
C ALA A 9 9.36 -10.95 -13.27
N PHE A 10 8.98 -10.69 -12.02
CA PHE A 10 8.23 -9.53 -11.59
C PHE A 10 8.96 -8.83 -10.44
N LYS A 11 8.86 -7.51 -10.41
CA LYS A 11 9.20 -6.73 -9.22
C LYS A 11 7.96 -6.58 -8.34
N TYR A 12 8.14 -6.01 -7.16
CA TYR A 12 7.02 -5.82 -6.23
C TYR A 12 6.03 -4.77 -6.75
N GLU A 13 6.52 -3.74 -7.45
CA GLU A 13 5.69 -2.68 -8.04
C GLU A 13 4.70 -3.24 -9.05
N ASP A 14 5.12 -4.26 -9.80
CA ASP A 14 4.25 -4.91 -10.79
C ASP A 14 3.03 -5.56 -10.11
N GLN A 15 3.19 -6.11 -8.90
CA GLN A 15 2.09 -6.72 -8.12
C GLN A 15 1.07 -5.71 -7.61
N LEU A 16 1.48 -4.45 -7.45
CA LEU A 16 0.60 -3.37 -7.01
C LEU A 16 -0.27 -2.85 -8.17
N VAL A 17 0.23 -2.94 -9.41
CA VAL A 17 -0.42 -2.38 -10.59
C VAL A 17 -1.28 -3.41 -11.33
N THR A 18 -0.79 -4.64 -11.46
CA THR A 18 -1.42 -5.70 -12.23
C THR A 18 -1.38 -7.04 -11.51
N ASN A 19 -2.31 -7.94 -11.84
CA ASN A 19 -2.20 -9.32 -11.41
C ASN A 19 -1.03 -9.99 -12.15
N CYS A 20 0.01 -10.33 -11.40
CA CYS A 20 1.22 -10.95 -11.93
C CYS A 20 1.03 -12.47 -12.01
N VAL A 21 0.99 -13.00 -13.23
CA VAL A 21 0.86 -14.45 -13.45
C VAL A 21 2.14 -14.98 -14.10
N VAL A 22 2.83 -15.89 -13.40
CA VAL A 22 3.96 -16.62 -13.98
C VAL A 22 3.37 -17.70 -14.92
N PRO A 23 3.67 -17.69 -16.23
CA PRO A 23 3.13 -18.70 -17.14
C PRO A 23 3.69 -20.09 -16.83
N ARG A 24 2.80 -21.08 -16.72
CA ARG A 24 3.23 -22.49 -16.60
C ARG A 24 3.88 -22.94 -17.92
N PRO A 25 5.05 -23.62 -17.88
CA PRO A 25 5.64 -24.22 -19.07
C PRO A 25 4.67 -25.20 -19.75
N MET A 26 4.63 -25.21 -21.09
CA MET A 26 3.77 -26.15 -21.84
C MET A 26 4.28 -27.60 -21.80
N ASP A 27 5.58 -27.78 -21.60
CA ASP A 27 6.24 -29.08 -21.54
C ASP A 27 6.72 -29.33 -20.10
N ASP A 28 5.98 -30.16 -19.40
CA ASP A 28 6.26 -30.55 -18.02
C ASP A 28 7.52 -31.44 -17.91
N THR A 29 8.04 -31.97 -19.03
CA THR A 29 9.27 -32.79 -19.05
C THR A 29 10.55 -31.94 -19.08
N ASP A 30 10.44 -30.64 -19.40
CA ASP A 30 11.54 -29.68 -19.29
C ASP A 30 11.77 -29.31 -17.82
N THR A 31 12.51 -30.17 -17.13
CA THR A 31 12.84 -30.05 -15.71
C THR A 31 13.50 -28.72 -15.34
N LYS A 32 14.21 -28.07 -16.27
CA LYS A 32 14.83 -26.76 -16.02
C LYS A 32 13.78 -25.65 -16.02
N LYS A 33 12.89 -25.63 -17.01
CA LYS A 33 11.79 -24.65 -17.05
C LYS A 33 10.83 -24.85 -15.89
N MET A 34 10.50 -26.10 -15.55
CA MET A 34 9.65 -26.40 -14.40
C MET A 34 10.26 -25.95 -13.07
N ARG A 35 11.57 -26.17 -12.88
CA ARG A 35 12.27 -25.66 -11.69
C ARG A 35 12.26 -24.14 -11.63
N ASN A 36 12.44 -23.46 -12.76
CA ASN A 36 12.40 -22.00 -12.79
C ASN A 36 11.00 -21.46 -12.51
N TYR A 37 9.96 -22.07 -13.11
CA TYR A 37 8.56 -21.76 -12.83
C TYR A 37 8.24 -21.87 -11.33
N GLY A 38 8.57 -23.00 -10.70
CA GLY A 38 8.33 -23.18 -9.27
C GLY A 38 9.04 -22.14 -8.41
N ARG A 39 10.27 -21.77 -8.77
CA ARG A 39 11.01 -20.69 -8.08
C ARG A 39 10.32 -19.34 -8.23
N GLN A 40 9.86 -18.97 -9.43
CA GLN A 40 9.19 -17.69 -9.68
C GLN A 40 7.86 -17.61 -8.92
N ILE A 41 7.10 -18.71 -8.83
CA ILE A 41 5.88 -18.79 -8.03
C ILE A 41 6.17 -18.54 -6.54
N VAL A 42 7.20 -19.18 -5.99
CA VAL A 42 7.60 -18.96 -4.58
C VAL A 42 8.00 -17.51 -4.33
N VAL A 43 8.83 -16.93 -5.20
CA VAL A 43 9.25 -15.52 -5.07
C VAL A 43 8.07 -14.57 -5.12
N LEU A 44 7.11 -14.81 -6.03
CA LEU A 44 5.90 -14.00 -6.15
C LEU A 44 5.05 -14.08 -4.88
N SER A 45 4.84 -15.29 -4.35
CA SER A 45 4.09 -15.52 -3.12
C SER A 45 4.76 -14.90 -1.89
N ASP A 46 6.09 -14.97 -1.80
CA ASP A 46 6.85 -14.36 -0.71
C ASP A 46 6.73 -12.83 -0.74
N GLN A 47 6.80 -12.23 -1.94
CA GLN A 47 6.60 -10.79 -2.13
C GLN A 47 5.18 -10.35 -1.74
N ASP A 48 4.14 -11.06 -2.20
CA ASP A 48 2.74 -10.78 -1.85
C ASP A 48 2.54 -10.87 -0.32
N GLY A 49 2.99 -11.97 0.29
CA GLY A 49 2.88 -12.19 1.73
C GLY A 49 3.64 -11.13 2.54
N HIS A 50 4.81 -10.69 2.07
CA HIS A 50 5.55 -9.63 2.72
C HIS A 50 4.81 -8.29 2.68
N ILE A 51 4.23 -7.93 1.52
CA ILE A 51 3.46 -6.69 1.37
C ILE A 51 2.20 -6.74 2.25
N ARG A 52 1.45 -7.85 2.24
CA ARG A 52 0.27 -8.02 3.11
C ARG A 52 0.63 -7.96 4.59
N SER A 53 1.76 -8.54 4.98
CA SER A 53 2.27 -8.44 6.36
C SER A 53 2.53 -6.99 6.74
N LEU A 54 3.20 -6.21 5.88
CA LEU A 54 3.43 -4.79 6.12
C LEU A 54 2.11 -4.02 6.24
N LEU A 55 1.18 -4.22 5.30
CA LEU A 55 -0.14 -3.59 5.32
C LEU A 55 -0.91 -3.91 6.61
N SER A 56 -0.86 -5.16 7.09
CA SER A 56 -1.51 -5.55 8.35
C SER A 56 -0.92 -4.87 9.58
N GLN A 57 0.35 -4.45 9.53
CA GLN A 57 1.01 -3.74 10.61
C GLN A 57 0.78 -2.23 10.55
N THR A 58 0.56 -1.67 9.34
CA THR A 58 0.47 -0.22 9.13
C THR A 58 -0.96 0.31 9.06
N LEU A 59 -1.93 -0.52 8.63
CA LEU A 59 -3.31 -0.05 8.44
C LEU A 59 -4.07 0.02 9.77
N PRO A 60 -5.02 0.98 9.92
CA PRO A 60 -5.87 1.07 11.09
C PRO A 60 -6.65 -0.23 11.33
N ARG A 61 -6.70 -0.67 12.59
CA ARG A 61 -7.33 -1.94 12.97
C ARG A 61 -8.80 -2.05 12.54
N GLY A 62 -9.59 -0.99 12.70
CA GLY A 62 -11.00 -0.98 12.27
C GLY A 62 -11.17 -1.15 10.75
N TYR A 63 -10.20 -0.72 9.96
CA TYR A 63 -10.17 -0.93 8.51
C TYR A 63 -9.75 -2.36 8.16
N LEU A 64 -8.77 -2.94 8.86
CA LEU A 64 -8.42 -4.35 8.69
C LEU A 64 -9.58 -5.28 9.06
N GLU A 65 -10.37 -4.92 10.07
CA GLU A 65 -11.56 -5.68 10.48
C GLU A 65 -12.66 -5.65 9.41
N SER A 66 -12.83 -4.56 8.67
CA SER A 66 -13.78 -4.49 7.54
C SER A 66 -13.31 -5.32 6.33
N LEU A 67 -12.00 -5.54 6.21
CA LEU A 67 -11.39 -6.33 5.14
C LEU A 67 -11.13 -7.80 5.51
N ARG A 68 -11.42 -8.22 6.75
CA ARG A 68 -10.97 -9.50 7.31
C ARG A 68 -11.32 -10.72 6.46
N SER A 69 -12.43 -10.68 5.74
CA SER A 69 -12.90 -11.76 4.87
C SER A 69 -12.22 -11.80 3.51
N SER A 70 -11.76 -10.65 2.99
CA SER A 70 -11.23 -10.54 1.62
C SER A 70 -9.74 -10.22 1.56
N PHE A 71 -9.13 -9.72 2.64
CA PHE A 71 -7.77 -9.19 2.65
C PHE A 71 -6.68 -10.20 2.29
N ASN A 72 -6.92 -11.51 2.42
CA ASN A 72 -5.96 -12.55 2.02
C ASN A 72 -6.37 -13.30 0.75
N GLU A 73 -7.64 -13.20 0.35
CA GLU A 73 -8.19 -13.91 -0.81
C GLU A 73 -8.15 -13.06 -2.08
N GLU A 74 -8.24 -11.74 -1.93
CA GLU A 74 -8.29 -10.80 -3.03
C GLU A 74 -6.90 -10.53 -3.60
N ASP A 75 -6.79 -10.34 -4.92
CA ASP A 75 -5.53 -9.98 -5.59
C ASP A 75 -4.92 -8.72 -4.95
N LEU A 76 -3.60 -8.71 -4.76
CA LEU A 76 -2.89 -7.60 -4.14
C LEU A 76 -3.12 -6.28 -4.88
N SER A 77 -3.15 -6.31 -6.21
CA SER A 77 -3.43 -5.13 -7.04
C SER A 77 -4.83 -4.54 -6.78
N VAL A 78 -5.83 -5.36 -6.47
CA VAL A 78 -7.18 -4.91 -6.15
C VAL A 78 -7.23 -4.32 -4.75
N THR A 79 -6.59 -4.99 -3.79
CA THR A 79 -6.40 -4.48 -2.42
C THR A 79 -5.70 -3.12 -2.46
N TRP A 80 -4.63 -3.00 -3.25
CA TRP A 80 -3.85 -1.78 -3.42
C TRP A 80 -4.68 -0.64 -4.03
N LYS A 81 -5.41 -0.88 -5.12
CA LYS A 81 -6.31 0.13 -5.70
C LYS A 81 -7.38 0.61 -4.73
N ARG A 82 -7.91 -0.28 -3.90
CA ARG A 82 -8.87 0.10 -2.85
C ARG A 82 -8.21 0.96 -1.77
N LEU A 83 -6.99 0.64 -1.38
CA LEU A 83 -6.19 1.47 -0.48
C LEU A 83 -5.90 2.84 -1.08
N GLU A 84 -5.54 2.92 -2.36
CA GLU A 84 -5.34 4.20 -3.06
C GLU A 84 -6.65 5.00 -3.18
N ALA A 85 -7.79 4.35 -3.40
CA ALA A 85 -9.07 5.04 -3.40
C ALA A 85 -9.46 5.55 -2.00
N HIS A 86 -9.14 4.80 -0.94
CA HIS A 86 -9.55 5.10 0.43
C HIS A 86 -8.57 6.04 1.16
N TYR A 87 -7.27 5.94 0.87
CA TYR A 87 -6.18 6.68 1.53
C TYR A 87 -5.28 7.45 0.56
N GLY A 88 -5.29 7.11 -0.73
CA GLY A 88 -4.49 7.79 -1.76
C GLY A 88 -5.03 9.17 -2.14
N GLN A 89 -6.20 9.55 -1.63
CA GLN A 89 -6.58 10.94 -1.49
C GLN A 89 -5.81 11.54 -0.30
N SER A 90 -4.52 11.89 -0.48
CA SER A 90 -4.04 13.09 0.20
C SER A 90 -4.81 14.23 -0.45
N ASN A 91 -5.99 14.51 0.11
CA ASN A 91 -6.91 15.49 -0.41
C ASN A 91 -6.11 16.80 -0.56
N ALA A 92 -5.65 17.13 -1.78
CA ALA A 92 -4.90 18.36 -2.03
C ALA A 92 -5.74 19.56 -1.60
N GLN A 93 -7.06 19.44 -1.71
CA GLN A 93 -8.05 20.38 -1.20
C GLN A 93 -8.20 20.37 0.33
N GLY A 94 -7.85 19.28 1.02
CA GLY A 94 -7.86 19.12 2.48
C GLY A 94 -6.57 19.61 3.12
N MET A 95 -5.44 19.39 2.44
CA MET A 95 -4.18 20.09 2.74
C MET A 95 -4.32 21.58 2.44
N ALA A 96 -4.96 21.98 1.33
CA ALA A 96 -5.24 23.38 1.04
C ALA A 96 -6.20 24.00 2.07
N ALA A 97 -7.21 23.27 2.53
CA ALA A 97 -8.11 23.73 3.60
C ALA A 97 -7.37 23.89 4.95
N LEU A 98 -6.47 22.96 5.29
CA LEU A 98 -5.60 23.07 6.47
C LEU A 98 -4.66 24.27 6.38
N VAL A 99 -4.04 24.51 5.22
CA VAL A 99 -3.16 25.67 4.98
C VAL A 99 -3.96 26.97 5.06
N MET A 100 -5.15 27.03 4.45
CA MET A 100 -6.02 28.22 4.51
C MET A 100 -6.48 28.55 5.93
N GLU A 101 -6.82 27.55 6.74
CA GLU A 101 -7.17 27.77 8.16
C GLU A 101 -5.96 28.13 9.01
N PHE A 102 -4.76 27.65 8.65
CA PHE A 102 -3.52 28.07 9.30
C PHE A 102 -3.19 29.53 9.02
N ASP A 103 -3.31 29.97 7.75
CA ASP A 103 -3.12 31.36 7.36
C ASP A 103 -4.09 32.29 8.10
N LYS A 104 -5.38 31.94 8.18
CA LYS A 104 -6.36 32.68 8.99
C LYS A 104 -6.00 32.72 10.48
N ALA A 105 -5.48 31.62 11.02
CA ALA A 105 -5.11 31.56 12.44
C ALA A 105 -3.85 32.38 12.76
N LEU A 106 -2.96 32.59 11.78
CA LEU A 106 -1.83 33.52 11.89
C LEU A 106 -2.25 34.99 11.81
N GLU A 107 -3.34 35.30 11.09
CA GLU A 107 -3.92 36.65 11.02
C GLU A 107 -4.72 37.04 12.27
N MET A 108 -5.08 36.07 13.12
CA MET A 108 -5.79 36.32 14.37
C MET A 108 -4.82 36.50 15.55
N ASP A 109 -5.08 37.50 16.40
CA ASP A 109 -4.39 37.61 17.69
C ASP A 109 -4.69 36.37 18.56
N PHE A 110 -3.69 35.51 18.74
CA PHE A 110 -3.78 34.36 19.63
C PHE A 110 -3.14 34.67 20.98
N SER A 111 -3.83 34.31 22.06
CA SER A 111 -3.35 34.57 23.42
C SER A 111 -2.13 33.72 23.80
N SER A 112 -1.92 32.59 23.08
CA SER A 112 -0.70 31.76 23.19
C SER A 112 -0.54 30.82 21.98
N VAL A 113 0.71 30.45 21.68
CA VAL A 113 1.06 29.44 20.66
C VAL A 113 0.40 28.08 20.95
N GLY A 114 0.15 27.76 22.22
CA GLY A 114 -0.54 26.53 22.62
C GLY A 114 -1.98 26.45 22.10
N GLN A 115 -2.72 27.57 22.11
CA GLN A 115 -4.08 27.62 21.55
C GLN A 115 -4.10 27.43 20.04
N LEU A 116 -3.10 27.98 19.33
CA LEU A 116 -2.94 27.78 17.89
C LEU A 116 -2.74 26.29 17.56
N ILE A 117 -1.86 25.60 18.29
CA ILE A 117 -1.58 24.17 18.09
C ILE A 117 -2.82 23.30 18.36
N VAL A 118 -3.62 23.62 19.38
CA VAL A 118 -4.87 22.90 19.67
C VAL A 118 -5.86 23.04 18.52
N ARG A 119 -6.08 24.26 18.01
CA ARG A 119 -6.99 24.51 16.88
C ARG A 119 -6.55 23.77 15.61
N VAL A 120 -5.25 23.78 15.29
CA VAL A 120 -4.72 23.04 14.13
C VAL A 120 -4.98 21.54 14.27
N LYS A 121 -4.83 20.97 15.46
CA LYS A 121 -5.15 19.56 15.73
C LYS A 121 -6.64 19.26 15.60
N GLU A 122 -7.51 20.12 16.12
CA GLU A 122 -8.96 19.96 15.99
C GLU A 122 -9.42 20.03 14.53
N THR A 123 -8.91 20.98 13.75
CA THR A 123 -9.22 21.09 12.32
C THR A 123 -8.71 19.89 11.54
N ARG A 124 -7.49 19.40 11.82
CA ARG A 124 -6.99 18.14 11.24
C ARG A 124 -7.93 16.97 11.53
N ASN A 125 -8.43 16.86 12.76
CA ASN A 125 -9.31 15.76 13.18
C ASN A 125 -10.74 15.87 12.62
N ARG A 126 -11.15 17.04 12.13
CA ARG A 126 -12.45 17.22 11.45
C ARG A 126 -12.40 16.95 9.95
N ILE A 127 -11.20 17.00 9.35
CA ILE A 127 -10.98 16.81 7.91
C ILE A 127 -10.62 15.36 7.57
N ASN A 128 -10.00 14.63 8.52
CA ASN A 128 -9.79 13.18 8.43
C ASN A 128 -10.96 12.42 9.06
#